data_AF-A0A3D5ZG97-F1
#
_entry.id   AF-A0A3D5ZG97-F1
#
_cell.length_a   1.000
_cell.length_b   1.000
_cell.length_c   1.000
_cell.angle_alpha   90.00
_cell.angle_beta   90.00
_cell.angle_gamma   90.00
#
_symmetry.space_group_name_H-M   'P 1'
#
loop_
_entity.id
_entity.type
_entity.pdbx_description
1 polymer ?
#
loop_
_entity_poly.entity_id
_entity_poly.type
_entity_poly.pdbx_seq_one_letter_code
_entity_poly.pdbx_strand_id
1 'polypeptide(L)' 'MHGPKGEELPAAMLFCCNMNAVRSPMLYGLARLLYRSHVLLDSCGVHVGQADPL' A
#
# COMPACT_ATOMS: atom_id res chain seq x y z
N MET A 1 -12.45 -12.19 -2.02
CA MET A 1 -12.07 -11.49 -3.26
C MET A 1 -10.96 -12.30 -3.89
N HIS A 2 -10.95 -12.44 -5.22
CA HIS A 2 -9.86 -13.12 -5.93
C HIS A 2 -9.21 -12.15 -6.90
N GLY A 3 -7.90 -12.31 -7.12
CA GLY A 3 -7.16 -11.54 -8.11
C GLY A 3 -7.57 -11.88 -9.54
N PRO A 4 -7.03 -11.15 -10.53
CA PRO A 4 -7.39 -11.29 -11.94
C PRO A 4 -7.12 -12.68 -12.54
N LYS A 5 -6.34 -13.55 -11.88
CA LYS A 5 -6.10 -14.93 -12.28
C LYS A 5 -6.75 -15.96 -11.33
N GLY A 6 -7.67 -15.52 -10.47
CA GLY A 6 -8.36 -16.38 -9.50
C GLY A 6 -7.57 -16.63 -8.21
N GLU A 7 -6.44 -15.97 -8.00
CA GLU A 7 -5.62 -16.10 -6.80
C GLU A 7 -6.33 -15.53 -5.56
N GLU A 8 -6.15 -16.19 -4.41
CA GLU A 8 -6.59 -15.63 -3.14
C GLU A 8 -5.78 -14.37 -2.80
N LEU A 9 -6.44 -13.36 -2.24
CA LEU A 9 -5.74 -12.18 -1.76
C LEU A 9 -4.90 -12.53 -0.51
N PRO A 10 -3.72 -11.90 -0.35
CA PRO A 10 -2.94 -12.04 0.87
C PRO A 10 -3.68 -11.42 2.06
N ALA A 11 -3.35 -11.87 3.27
CA ALA A 11 -3.91 -11.29 4.50
C ALA A 11 -3.39 -9.86 4.80
N ALA A 12 -2.20 -9.52 4.31
CA ALA A 12 -1.58 -8.22 4.50
C ALA A 12 -0.70 -7.80 3.30
N MET A 13 -0.57 -6.50 3.07
CA MET A 13 0.33 -5.91 2.08
C MET A 13 1.06 -4.69 2.67
N LEU A 14 2.39 -4.67 2.52
CA LEU A 14 3.26 -3.56 2.91
C LEU A 14 3.91 -2.96 1.65
N PHE A 15 3.64 -1.69 1.37
CA PHE A 15 4.25 -0.99 0.23
C PHE A 15 5.50 -0.23 0.66
N CYS A 16 6.66 -0.56 0.11
CA CYS A 16 7.93 0.07 0.48
C CYS A 16 8.64 0.72 -0.70
N CYS A 17 9.30 1.84 -0.43
CA CYS A 17 10.09 2.64 -1.37
C CYS A 17 11.36 3.17 -0.67
N ASN A 18 12.20 3.95 -1.37
CA ASN A 18 13.36 4.59 -0.72
C ASN A 18 12.95 5.52 0.43
N MET A 19 11.87 6.29 0.25
CA MET A 19 11.31 7.24 1.22
C MET A 19 9.80 7.03 1.32
N ASN A 20 9.24 7.07 2.54
CA ASN A 20 7.79 7.01 2.76
C ASN A 20 7.14 8.39 2.52
N ALA A 21 7.24 8.90 1.29
CA ALA A 21 6.89 10.29 0.94
C ALA A 21 5.82 10.40 -0.14
N VAL A 22 6.07 9.79 -1.31
CA VAL A 22 5.19 9.92 -2.50
C VAL A 22 4.62 8.55 -2.90
N ARG A 23 5.47 7.66 -3.44
CA ARG A 23 5.06 6.41 -4.11
C ARG A 23 4.39 5.42 -3.17
N SER A 24 5.03 5.07 -2.05
CA SER A 24 4.47 4.10 -1.09
C SER A 24 3.19 4.63 -0.41
N PRO A 25 3.09 5.90 0.03
CA PRO A 25 1.83 6.48 0.50
C PRO A 25 0.72 6.52 -0.55
N MET A 26 1.05 6.86 -1.81
CA MET A 26 0.08 6.86 -2.92
C MET A 26 -0.49 5.47 -3.18
N LEU A 27 0.36 4.44 -3.24
CA LEU A 27 -0.08 3.05 -3.40
C LEU A 27 -0.96 2.60 -2.23
N TYR A 28 -0.60 2.97 -1.00
CA TYR A 28 -1.42 2.70 0.17
C TYR A 28 -2.80 3.35 0.08
N GLY A 29 -2.88 4.61 -0.34
CA GLY A 29 -4.15 5.30 -0.57
C GLY A 29 -5.04 4.57 -1.58
N LEU A 30 -4.48 4.17 -2.72
CA LEU A 30 -5.20 3.41 -3.75
C LEU A 30 -5.64 2.04 -3.22
N ALA A 31 -4.75 1.31 -2.55
CA ALA A 31 -5.05 0.01 -1.98
C ALA A 31 -6.15 0.08 -0.93
N ARG A 32 -6.23 1.16 -0.14
CA ARG A 32 -7.33 1.36 0.81
C ARG A 32 -8.68 1.56 0.13
N LEU A 33 -8.71 2.23 -1.02
CA LEU A 33 -9.97 2.38 -1.78
C LEU A 33 -10.46 1.03 -2.32
N LEU A 34 -9.54 0.14 -2.68
CA LEU A 34 -9.85 -1.13 -3.33
C LEU A 34 -10.00 -2.32 -2.37
N TYR A 35 -9.22 -2.38 -1.29
CA TYR A 35 -8.97 -3.62 -0.53
C TYR A 35 -9.08 -3.49 1.00
N ARG A 36 -9.41 -2.31 1.54
CA ARG A 36 -9.39 -2.06 3.01
C ARG A 36 -10.24 -3.00 3.87
N SER A 37 -11.25 -3.66 3.29
CA SER A 37 -12.13 -4.60 4.00
C SER A 37 -11.63 -6.04 4.01
N HIS A 38 -10.55 -6.34 3.28
CA HIS A 38 -10.08 -7.71 3.07
C HIS A 38 -8.60 -7.90 3.37
N VAL A 39 -7.80 -6.83 3.33
CA VAL A 39 -6.36 -6.91 3.47
C VAL A 39 -5.89 -5.86 4.49
N LEU A 40 -4.98 -6.24 5.38
CA LEU A 40 -4.27 -5.29 6.23
C LEU A 40 -3.24 -4.51 5.40
N LEU A 41 -3.29 -3.18 5.43
CA LEU A 41 -2.51 -2.33 4.56
C LEU A 41 -1.59 -1.43 5.38
N ASP A 42 -0.36 -1.24 4.91
CA ASP A 42 0.58 -0.26 5.45
C ASP A 42 1.59 0.22 4.39
N SER A 43 2.35 1.28 4.68
CA SER A 43 3.42 1.78 3.82
C SER A 43 4.69 2.20 4.57
N CYS A 44 5.84 1.92 3.97
CA CYS A 44 7.14 2.17 4.56
C CYS A 44 8.14 2.84 3.62
N GLY A 45 9.27 3.28 4.19
CA GLY A 45 10.44 3.79 3.48
C GLY A 45 11.72 3.25 4.11
N VAL A 46 12.75 2.98 3.30
CA VAL A 46 14.09 2.62 3.81
C VAL A 46 14.67 3.77 4.63
N HIS A 47 14.40 5.00 4.21
CA HIS A 47 14.77 6.22 4.90
C HIS A 47 13.50 7.02 5.28
N VAL A 48 13.65 7.86 6.30
CA VAL A 48 12.57 8.76 6.75
C VAL A 48 12.24 9.74 5.63
N GLY A 49 11.02 9.66 5.12
CA GLY A 49 10.45 10.64 4.17
C GLY A 49 9.54 11.62 4.88
N GLN A 50 9.47 12.85 4.38
CA GLN A 50 8.35 13.74 4.68
C GLN A 50 7.23 13.43 3.70
N ALA A 51 5.99 13.38 4.18
CA ALA A 51 4.84 13.19 3.31
C ALA A 51 4.79 14.32 2.26
N ASP A 52 4.51 13.95 1.01
CA ASP A 52 4.34 14.92 -0.07
C ASP A 52 3.18 15.87 0.30
N PRO A 53 3.39 17.20 0.29
CA PRO A 53 2.35 18.15 0.60
C PRO A 53 1.25 18.13 -0.47
N LEU A 54 0.04 18.55 -0.09
CA LEU A 54 -1.09 18.77 -1.02
C LEU A 54 -0.85 19.95 -1.95
#